data_AF-A0A965MPD2-F1
#
_entry.id   AF-A0A965MPD2-F1
#
_cell.length_a   1.000
_cell.length_b   1.000
_cell.length_c   1.000
_cell.angle_alpha   90.00
_cell.angle_beta   90.00
_cell.angle_gamma   90.00
#
_symmetry.space_group_name_H-M   'P 1'
#
loop_
_entity.id
_entity.type
_entity.pdbx_description
1 polymer ?
#
loop_
_entity_poly.entity_id
_entity_poly.type
_entity_poly.pdbx_seq_one_letter_code
_entity_poly.pdbx_strand_id
1 'polypeptide(L)'
;MPCVVEQDGDQWVIDTSHAAYPKERGGVQAQQASMGPGEELKALLARFGIRSTPDCQCSKRARYMDEMESNQPGWCEQNIETICDWLQEEANKRNLPFLRAVGKLLIRRAISNARNKGQ
;
A
#
# COMPACT_ATOMS: atom_id res chain seq x y z
N MET A 1 37.70 -7.41 -10.47
CA MET A 1 36.41 -8.04 -10.08
C MET A 1 35.75 -8.50 -11.38
N PRO A 2 35.83 -9.79 -11.76
CA PRO A 2 35.67 -10.21 -13.13
C PRO A 2 34.23 -10.66 -13.41
N CYS A 3 33.36 -9.74 -13.82
CA CYS A 3 32.04 -10.09 -14.40
C CYS A 3 32.07 -10.12 -15.94
N VAL A 4 33.22 -9.78 -16.55
CA VAL A 4 33.42 -9.74 -17.99
C VAL A 4 34.11 -11.04 -18.39
N VAL A 5 33.41 -11.85 -19.19
CA VAL A 5 33.93 -13.14 -19.68
C VAL A 5 34.68 -12.99 -20.99
N GLU A 6 34.34 -11.98 -21.80
CA GLU A 6 35.03 -11.71 -23.07
C GLU A 6 34.88 -10.23 -23.44
N GLN A 7 35.93 -9.66 -24.06
CA GLN A 7 35.95 -8.29 -24.56
C GLN A 7 36.51 -8.30 -25.97
N ASP A 8 35.67 -8.02 -26.97
CA ASP A 8 36.07 -7.81 -28.37
C ASP A 8 35.74 -6.37 -28.77
N GLY A 9 36.77 -5.52 -28.79
CA GLY A 9 36.63 -4.10 -29.09
C GLY A 9 35.61 -3.39 -28.19
N ASP A 10 34.47 -3.02 -28.78
CA ASP A 10 33.38 -2.27 -28.15
C ASP A 10 32.28 -3.17 -27.56
N GLN A 11 32.35 -4.49 -27.78
CA GLN A 11 31.35 -5.44 -27.32
C GLN A 11 31.84 -6.20 -26.07
N TRP A 12 31.07 -6.10 -25.00
CA TRP A 12 31.38 -6.70 -23.70
C TRP A 12 30.37 -7.79 -23.39
N VAL A 13 30.84 -9.03 -23.22
CA VAL A 13 29.99 -10.15 -22.79
C VAL A 13 30.08 -10.26 -21.27
N ILE A 14 28.94 -10.06 -20.61
CA ILE A 14 28.85 -10.03 -19.14
C ILE A 14 28.18 -11.31 -18.64
N ASP A 15 28.83 -12.01 -17.70
CA ASP A 15 28.24 -13.18 -17.06
C ASP A 15 27.22 -12.74 -15.99
N THR A 16 25.94 -12.96 -16.30
CA THR A 16 24.82 -12.61 -15.42
C THR A 16 24.54 -13.69 -14.35
N SER A 17 25.25 -14.82 -14.42
CA SER A 17 25.12 -15.96 -13.51
C SER A 17 26.00 -15.83 -12.26
N HIS A 18 27.08 -15.06 -12.33
CA HIS A 18 28.08 -14.91 -11.28
C HIS A 18 27.48 -14.39 -9.94
N ALA A 19 27.99 -14.90 -8.82
CA ALA A 19 27.47 -14.61 -7.48
C ALA A 19 27.52 -13.12 -7.09
N ALA A 20 28.45 -12.36 -7.69
CA ALA A 20 28.58 -10.93 -7.49
C ALA A 20 27.81 -10.07 -8.52
N TYR A 21 27.12 -10.69 -9.49
CA TYR A 21 26.30 -9.95 -10.44
C TYR A 21 25.10 -9.34 -9.69
N PRO A 22 24.86 -8.02 -9.77
CA PRO A 22 23.75 -7.36 -9.11
C PRO A 22 22.44 -7.78 -9.78
N LYS A 23 21.90 -8.93 -9.36
CA LYS A 23 20.56 -9.37 -9.74
C LYS A 23 19.59 -8.42 -9.04
N GLU A 24 18.76 -7.74 -9.81
CA GLU A 24 17.64 -6.98 -9.28
C GLU A 24 16.83 -7.95 -8.40
N ARG A 25 16.95 -7.81 -7.07
CA ARG A 25 16.07 -8.54 -6.16
C ARG A 25 14.69 -8.01 -6.50
N GLY A 26 13.83 -8.89 -7.00
CA GLY A 26 12.44 -8.61 -7.34
C GLY A 26 11.82 -7.63 -6.35
N GLY A 27 11.14 -6.63 -6.91
CA GLY A 27 10.78 -5.36 -6.30
C GLY A 27 10.50 -5.40 -4.81
N VAL A 28 11.02 -4.39 -4.12
CA VAL A 28 10.71 -4.09 -2.72
C VAL A 28 9.21 -3.81 -2.59
N GLN A 29 8.39 -4.86 -2.47
CA GLN A 29 7.08 -4.73 -1.88
C GLN A 29 7.33 -4.52 -0.40
N ALA A 30 7.52 -3.24 -0.03
CA ALA A 30 7.46 -2.79 1.35
C ALA A 30 6.02 -2.96 1.85
N GLN A 31 5.59 -4.20 2.03
CA GLN A 31 4.48 -4.55 2.90
C GLN A 31 5.03 -4.50 4.32
N GLN A 32 5.23 -3.29 4.83
CA GLN A 32 5.41 -3.10 6.26
C GLN A 32 4.07 -3.40 6.92
N ALA A 33 3.97 -4.63 7.42
CA ALA A 33 2.92 -5.02 8.34
C ALA A 33 2.99 -4.14 9.59
N SER A 34 1.81 -3.71 10.06
CA SER A 34 1.51 -3.06 11.35
C SER A 34 2.08 -1.64 11.52
N MET A 35 1.27 -0.58 11.59
CA MET A 35 0.53 -0.20 12.80
C MET A 35 -0.48 0.95 12.58
N GLY A 36 -0.96 1.20 11.36
CA GLY A 36 -1.78 2.39 11.06
C GLY A 36 -3.24 2.11 10.66
N PRO A 37 -4.15 3.10 10.81
CA PRO A 37 -5.57 2.99 10.43
C PRO A 37 -5.80 2.73 8.94
N GLY A 38 -4.90 3.17 8.06
CA GLY A 38 -4.92 2.93 6.63
C GLY A 38 -4.65 1.48 6.25
N GLU A 39 -3.64 0.85 6.85
CA GLU A 39 -3.37 -0.58 6.61
C GLU A 39 -4.47 -1.47 7.23
N GLU A 40 -5.03 -1.11 8.39
CA GLU A 40 -6.20 -1.81 8.96
C GLU A 40 -7.43 -1.70 8.04
N LEU A 41 -7.67 -0.52 7.46
CA LEU A 41 -8.76 -0.32 6.50
C LEU A 41 -8.57 -1.22 5.27
N LYS A 42 -7.35 -1.30 4.74
CA LYS A 42 -7.01 -2.17 3.62
C LYS A 42 -7.17 -3.65 3.96
N ALA A 43 -6.79 -4.07 5.17
CA ALA A 43 -7.00 -5.44 5.66
C ALA A 43 -8.50 -5.77 5.78
N LEU A 44 -9.31 -4.84 6.27
CA LEU A 44 -10.77 -4.99 6.30
C LEU A 44 -11.35 -5.11 4.89
N LEU A 45 -10.95 -4.24 3.96
CA LEU A 45 -11.40 -4.29 2.57
C LEU A 45 -11.01 -5.59 1.88
N ALA A 46 -9.82 -6.13 2.16
CA ALA A 46 -9.36 -7.41 1.63
C ALA A 46 -10.26 -8.58 2.07
N ARG A 47 -10.81 -8.54 3.29
CA ARG A 47 -11.78 -9.55 3.77
C ARG A 47 -13.10 -9.54 3.00
N PHE A 48 -13.46 -8.39 2.44
CA PHE A 48 -14.63 -8.24 1.56
C PHE A 48 -14.30 -8.49 0.08
N GLY A 49 -13.11 -9.02 -0.24
CA GLY A 49 -12.69 -9.29 -1.62
C GLY A 49 -12.23 -8.06 -2.40
N ILE A 50 -12.23 -6.88 -1.78
CA ILE A 50 -11.75 -5.64 -2.40
C ILE A 50 -10.25 -5.55 -2.21
N ARG A 51 -9.50 -6.07 -3.20
CA ARG A 51 -8.04 -5.97 -3.21
C ARG A 51 -7.57 -4.70 -3.92
N SER A 52 -6.40 -4.21 -3.52
CA SER A 52 -5.72 -3.13 -4.25
C SER A 52 -5.23 -3.70 -5.57
N THR A 53 -5.75 -3.18 -6.69
CA THR A 53 -5.21 -3.41 -8.03
C THR A 53 -3.97 -2.52 -8.24
N PRO A 54 -3.08 -2.84 -9.20
CA PRO A 54 -1.90 -2.02 -9.50
C PRO A 54 -2.23 -0.57 -9.86
N ASP A 55 -3.43 -0.32 -10.40
CA ASP A 55 -3.91 1.04 -10.72
C ASP A 55 -4.59 1.75 -9.52
N CYS A 56 -4.77 1.07 -8.38
CA CYS A 56 -5.46 1.69 -7.25
C CYS A 56 -4.59 2.65 -6.46
N GLN A 57 -5.12 3.83 -6.20
CA GLN A 57 -4.54 4.77 -5.22
C GLN A 57 -4.79 4.37 -3.76
N CYS A 58 -5.47 3.25 -3.53
CA CYS A 58 -5.78 2.65 -2.23
C CYS A 58 -4.55 2.63 -1.31
N SER A 59 -3.43 2.12 -1.82
CA SER A 59 -2.18 1.96 -1.05
C SER A 59 -1.55 3.30 -0.70
N LYS A 60 -1.59 4.27 -1.62
CA LYS A 60 -1.08 5.64 -1.39
C LYS A 60 -1.91 6.35 -0.33
N ARG A 61 -3.23 6.24 -0.43
CA ARG A 61 -4.19 6.84 0.53
C ARG A 61 -4.09 6.20 1.91
N ALA A 62 -3.94 4.88 1.99
CA ALA A 62 -3.70 4.16 3.25
C ALA A 62 -2.43 4.67 3.94
N ARG A 63 -1.31 4.76 3.21
CA ARG A 63 -0.06 5.31 3.77
C ARG A 63 -0.20 6.77 4.21
N TYR A 64 -0.93 7.59 3.46
CA TYR A 64 -1.21 8.97 3.85
C TYR A 64 -2.03 9.04 5.15
N MET A 65 -3.04 8.18 5.31
CA MET A 65 -3.79 8.08 6.57
C MET A 65 -2.88 7.70 7.74
N ASP A 66 -1.98 6.75 7.55
CA ASP A 66 -1.04 6.30 8.58
C ASP A 66 -0.07 7.41 8.98
N GLU A 67 0.46 8.15 8.01
CA GLU A 67 1.35 9.29 8.23
C GLU A 67 0.64 10.44 8.95
N MET A 68 -0.58 10.78 8.53
CA MET A 68 -1.37 11.84 9.16
C MET A 68 -1.79 11.48 10.58
N GLU A 69 -2.21 10.24 10.83
CA GLU A 69 -2.56 9.77 12.17
C GLU A 69 -1.33 9.75 13.09
N SER A 70 -0.16 9.39 12.56
CA SER A 70 1.10 9.43 13.31
C SER A 70 1.51 10.86 13.69
N ASN A 71 1.22 11.86 12.85
CA ASN A 71 1.48 13.27 13.14
C ASN A 71 0.43 13.88 14.05
N GLN A 72 -0.84 13.54 13.84
CA GLN A 72 -1.99 14.06 14.57
C GLN A 72 -2.94 12.91 14.95
N PRO A 73 -2.87 12.42 16.19
CA PRO A 73 -3.76 11.37 16.68
C PRO A 73 -5.23 11.81 16.61
N GLY A 74 -6.07 11.04 15.91
CA GLY A 74 -7.48 11.35 15.67
C GLY A 74 -7.73 12.14 14.38
N TRP A 75 -6.72 12.36 13.54
CA TRP A 75 -6.89 12.98 12.23
C TRP A 75 -7.83 12.15 11.35
N CYS A 76 -7.70 10.82 11.37
CA CYS A 76 -8.58 9.96 10.58
C CYS A 76 -10.04 10.04 11.03
N GLU A 77 -10.29 10.30 12.32
CA GLU A 77 -11.64 10.45 12.87
C GLU A 77 -12.27 11.81 12.49
N GLN A 78 -11.46 12.87 12.45
CA GLN A 78 -11.88 14.19 12.00
C GLN A 78 -12.10 14.25 10.48
N ASN A 79 -11.36 13.45 9.71
CA ASN A 79 -11.38 13.43 8.24
C ASN A 79 -12.10 12.19 7.66
N ILE A 80 -13.01 11.58 8.42
CA ILE A 80 -13.79 10.41 7.96
C ILE A 80 -14.50 10.70 6.63
N GLU A 81 -15.03 11.92 6.45
CA GLU A 81 -15.74 12.29 5.23
C GLU A 81 -14.81 12.24 4.02
N THR A 82 -13.65 12.89 4.11
CA THR A 82 -12.60 12.87 3.08
C THR A 82 -12.17 11.46 2.71
N ILE A 83 -11.95 10.59 3.72
CA ILE A 83 -11.57 9.19 3.49
C ILE A 83 -12.73 8.41 2.84
N CYS A 84 -13.97 8.72 3.20
CA CYS A 84 -15.16 8.12 2.61
C CYS A 84 -15.35 8.54 1.15
N ASP A 85 -15.09 9.81 0.81
CA ASP A 85 -15.07 10.29 -0.57
C ASP A 85 -14.00 9.57 -1.38
N TRP A 86 -12.80 9.39 -0.83
CA TRP A 86 -11.75 8.60 -1.46
C TRP A 86 -12.17 7.17 -1.77
N LEU A 87 -12.80 6.48 -0.80
CA LEU A 87 -13.32 5.13 -1.00
C LEU A 87 -14.41 5.10 -2.06
N GLN A 88 -15.29 6.12 -2.07
CA GLN A 88 -16.34 6.24 -3.08
C GLN A 88 -15.78 6.44 -4.48
N GLU A 89 -14.78 7.32 -4.65
CA GLU A 89 -14.15 7.57 -5.95
C GLU A 89 -13.53 6.29 -6.53
N GLU A 90 -12.80 5.53 -5.71
CA GLU A 90 -12.16 4.29 -6.16
C GLU A 90 -13.17 3.17 -6.39
N ALA A 91 -14.26 3.11 -5.63
CA ALA A 91 -15.35 2.19 -5.88
C ALA A 91 -16.11 2.53 -7.18
N ASN A 92 -16.37 3.81 -7.42
CA ASN A 92 -17.03 4.30 -8.64
C ASN A 92 -16.19 3.99 -9.89
N LYS A 93 -14.88 4.23 -9.85
CA LYS A 93 -13.96 3.84 -10.95
C LYS A 93 -14.03 2.35 -11.28
N ARG A 94 -14.29 1.52 -10.27
CA ARG A 94 -14.40 0.06 -10.39
C ARG A 94 -15.83 -0.42 -10.64
N ASN A 95 -16.80 0.49 -10.79
CA ASN A 95 -18.23 0.17 -10.86
C ASN A 95 -18.71 -0.73 -9.70
N LEU A 96 -18.12 -0.55 -8.51
CA LEU A 96 -18.50 -1.28 -7.31
C LEU A 96 -19.59 -0.51 -6.55
N PRO A 97 -20.64 -1.19 -6.07
CA PRO A 97 -21.67 -0.55 -5.26
C PRO A 97 -21.07 -0.08 -3.93
N PHE A 98 -20.98 1.24 -3.74
CA PHE A 98 -20.45 1.84 -2.53
C PHE A 98 -21.55 2.54 -1.72
N LEU A 99 -21.77 2.05 -0.50
CA LEU A 99 -22.67 2.67 0.47
C LEU A 99 -21.86 3.50 1.46
N ARG A 100 -22.03 4.83 1.44
CA ARG A 100 -21.32 5.76 2.35
C ARG A 100 -21.45 5.37 3.83
N ALA A 101 -22.61 4.89 4.25
CA ALA A 101 -22.84 4.46 5.63
C ALA A 101 -21.93 3.29 6.04
N VAL A 102 -21.78 2.29 5.17
CA VAL A 102 -20.90 1.13 5.39
C VAL A 102 -19.43 1.58 5.34
N GLY A 103 -19.08 2.46 4.40
CA GLY A 103 -17.74 3.06 4.31
C GLY A 103 -17.33 3.76 5.62
N LYS A 104 -18.20 4.64 6.15
CA LYS A 104 -17.98 5.32 7.44
C LYS A 104 -17.83 4.33 8.59
N LEU A 105 -18.63 3.27 8.62
CA LEU A 105 -18.54 2.23 9.65
C LEU A 105 -17.20 1.48 9.58
N LEU A 106 -16.75 1.12 8.37
CA LEU A 106 -15.47 0.44 8.15
C LEU A 106 -14.28 1.32 8.55
N ILE A 107 -14.31 2.62 8.23
CA ILE A 107 -13.27 3.57 8.63
C ILE A 107 -13.19 3.66 10.16
N ARG A 108 -14.33 3.85 10.84
CA ARG A 108 -14.38 3.88 12.31
C ARG A 108 -13.84 2.58 12.91
N ARG A 109 -14.23 1.42 12.35
CA ARG A 109 -13.74 0.11 12.77
C ARG A 109 -12.22 -0.02 12.58
N ALA A 110 -11.68 0.49 11.47
CA ALA A 110 -10.25 0.49 11.18
C ALA A 110 -9.48 1.35 12.19
N ILE A 111 -9.96 2.56 12.49
CA ILE A 111 -9.40 3.45 13.50
C ILE A 111 -9.41 2.77 14.88
N SER A 112 -10.54 2.20 15.30
CA SER A 112 -10.62 1.49 16.57
C SER A 112 -9.66 0.30 16.64
N ASN A 113 -9.50 -0.46 15.56
CA ASN A 113 -8.55 -1.57 15.52
C ASN A 113 -7.10 -1.09 15.61
N ALA A 114 -6.74 -0.04 14.87
CA ALA A 114 -5.39 0.54 14.91
C ALA A 114 -5.05 1.04 16.32
N ARG A 115 -5.99 1.73 16.99
CA ARG A 115 -5.82 2.20 18.38
C ARG A 115 -5.65 1.06 19.39
N ASN A 116 -6.34 -0.07 19.19
CA ASN A 116 -6.21 -1.23 20.07
C ASN A 116 -4.94 -2.07 19.80
N LYS A 117 -4.36 -1.99 18.60
CA LYS A 117 -3.11 -2.69 18.24
C LYS A 117 -1.85 -1.89 18.56
N GLY A 118 -1.97 -0.57 18.70
CA GLY A 118 -0.88 0.32 19.12
C GLY A 118 -0.72 0.44 20.64
N GLN A 119 -1.43 -0.37 21.43
CA GLN A 119 -1.38 -0.41 22.90
C GLN A 119 -0.84 -1.75 23.38
#